data_AF-A0A951DQW3-F1
#
_entry.id   AF-A0A951DQW3-F1
#
_cell.length_a   1.000
_cell.length_b   1.000
_cell.length_c   1.000
_cell.angle_alpha   90.00
_cell.angle_beta   90.00
_cell.angle_gamma   90.00
#
_symmetry.space_group_name_H-M   'P 1'
#
loop_
_entity.id
_entity.type
_entity.pdbx_description
1 polymer ?
#
loop_
_entity_poly.entity_id
_entity_poly.type
_entity_poly.pdbx_seq_one_letter_code
_entity_poly.pdbx_strand_id
1 'polypeptide(L)' 'MVFVTDALLRKCVVVCHALTKQGIEVAVGGTTRLSPGFFSRHGRRFLVYPSPSEAPEAFIETLLTYLR' A
#
# COMPACT_ATOMS: atom_id res chain seq x y z
N MET A 1 -7.54 -8.16 -6.77
CA MET A 1 -6.56 -7.15 -6.34
C MET A 1 -6.17 -7.44 -4.90
N VAL A 2 -4.87 -7.35 -4.56
CA VAL A 2 -4.37 -7.44 -3.17
C VAL A 2 -3.91 -6.05 -2.74
N PHE A 3 -4.35 -5.61 -1.55
CA PHE A 3 -3.87 -4.37 -0.95
C PHE A 3 -2.83 -4.68 0.13
N VAL A 4 -1.62 -4.14 -0.01
CA VAL A 4 -0.51 -4.33 0.93
C VAL A 4 -0.31 -3.05 1.75
N THR A 5 -0.43 -3.17 3.07
CA THR A 5 -0.19 -2.06 4.02
C THR A 5 1.29 -1.95 4.37
N ASP A 6 1.69 -0.75 4.81
CA ASP A 6 3.04 -0.43 5.28
C ASP A 6 4.10 -0.51 4.16
N ALA A 7 3.90 0.32 3.14
CA ALA A 7 4.80 0.44 2.00
C ALA A 7 6.23 0.85 2.38
N LEU A 8 6.48 1.42 3.57
CA LEU A 8 7.82 1.90 3.97
C LEU A 8 8.82 0.76 4.14
N LEU A 9 8.35 -0.43 4.54
CA LEU A 9 9.23 -1.54 4.82
C LEU A 9 9.72 -2.21 3.54
N ARG A 10 11.03 -2.50 3.46
CA ARG A 10 11.65 -3.18 2.30
C ARG A 10 10.96 -4.51 1.94
N LYS A 11 10.41 -5.22 2.94
CA LYS A 11 9.64 -6.45 2.74
C LYS A 11 8.39 -6.25 1.87
N CYS A 12 7.79 -5.06 1.88
CA CYS A 12 6.65 -4.74 1.03
C CYS A 12 7.02 -4.88 -0.46
N VAL A 13 8.21 -4.42 -0.86
CA VAL A 13 8.67 -4.49 -2.25
C VAL A 13 8.79 -5.95 -2.72
N VAL A 14 9.31 -6.82 -1.85
CA VAL A 14 9.48 -8.26 -2.16
C VAL A 14 8.11 -8.95 -2.32
N VAL A 15 7.15 -8.64 -1.43
CA VAL A 15 5.78 -9.16 -1.51
C VAL A 15 5.10 -8.70 -2.79
N CYS A 16 5.16 -7.39 -3.11
CA CYS A 16 4.58 -6.86 -4.33
C CYS A 16 5.17 -7.51 -5.58
N HIS A 17 6.50 -7.67 -5.63
CA HIS A 17 7.17 -8.31 -6.76
C HIS A 17 6.76 -9.78 -6.93
N ALA A 18 6.64 -10.55 -5.84
CA ALA A 18 6.19 -11.93 -5.90
C ALA A 18 4.75 -12.06 -6.45
N LEU A 19 3.85 -11.19 -5.98
CA LEU A 19 2.44 -11.16 -6.43
C LEU A 19 2.33 -10.72 -7.89
N THR A 20 3.03 -9.66 -8.29
CA THR A 20 3.02 -9.19 -9.69
C THR A 20 3.61 -10.23 -10.64
N LYS A 21 4.64 -10.98 -10.24
CA LYS A 21 5.17 -12.10 -11.04
C LYS A 21 4.14 -13.19 -11.31
N GLN A 22 3.14 -13.33 -10.45
CA GLN A 22 2.02 -14.27 -10.65
C GLN A 22 0.84 -13.64 -11.41
N GLY A 23 0.99 -12.40 -11.92
CA GLY A 23 -0.07 -11.68 -12.61
C GLY A 23 -1.15 -11.12 -11.68
N ILE A 24 -0.92 -11.12 -10.37
CA ILE A 24 -1.87 -10.58 -9.39
C ILE A 24 -1.70 -9.06 -9.34
N GLU A 25 -2.82 -8.35 -9.50
CA GLU A 25 -2.86 -6.90 -9.33
C GLU A 25 -2.65 -6.52 -7.86
N VAL A 26 -1.70 -5.62 -7.62
CA VAL A 26 -1.32 -5.16 -6.29
C VAL A 26 -1.51 -3.65 -6.17
N ALA A 27 -2.15 -3.22 -5.09
CA ALA A 27 -2.16 -1.85 -4.60
C ALA A 27 -1.38 -1.78 -3.28
N VAL A 28 -0.73 -0.66 -3.03
CA VAL A 28 0.09 -0.44 -1.83
C VAL A 28 -0.34 0.81 -1.11
N GLY A 29 -0.27 0.79 0.23
CA GLY A 29 -0.50 1.99 1.00
C GLY A 29 0.46 2.18 2.17
N GLY A 30 0.55 3.43 2.62
CA GLY A 30 1.43 3.82 3.71
C GLY A 30 1.07 5.18 4.28
N THR A 31 1.67 5.50 5.42
CA THR A 31 1.44 6.76 6.14
C THR A 31 2.22 7.94 5.57
N THR A 32 3.18 7.70 4.67
CA THR A 32 4.02 8.75 4.08
C THR A 32 4.11 8.62 2.58
N ARG A 33 4.43 9.75 1.91
CA ARG A 33 4.75 9.83 0.47
C ARG A 33 6.21 9.44 0.13
N LEU A 34 7.01 9.06 1.14
CA LEU A 34 8.46 8.82 1.01
C LEU A 34 8.86 7.37 1.31
N SER A 35 8.04 6.42 0.86
CA SER A 35 8.34 4.99 0.89
C SER A 35 9.19 4.52 -0.31
N PRO A 36 10.19 3.65 -0.11
CA PRO A 36 10.90 2.99 -1.21
C PRO A 36 9.98 2.20 -2.17
N GLY A 37 8.78 1.82 -1.73
CA GLY A 37 7.74 1.17 -2.53
C GLY A 37 7.15 2.06 -3.63
N PHE A 38 7.24 3.39 -3.51
CA PHE A 38 6.79 4.35 -4.54
C PHE A 38 7.53 4.21 -5.88
N PHE A 39 8.77 3.70 -5.85
CA PHE A 39 9.63 3.66 -7.03
C PHE A 39 9.64 2.31 -7.76
N SER A 40 8.90 1.31 -7.26
CA SER A 40 8.74 0.08 -8.02
C SER A 40 7.75 0.35 -9.16
N ARG A 41 8.23 0.25 -10.40
CA ARG A 41 7.45 0.29 -11.66
C ARG A 41 6.28 -0.72 -11.73
N HIS A 42 6.07 -1.50 -10.67
CA HIS A 42 5.13 -2.59 -10.51
C HIS A 42 3.90 -2.22 -9.66
N GLY A 43 3.98 -1.18 -8.82
CA GLY A 43 2.84 -0.68 -8.04
C GLY A 43 2.05 0.36 -8.83
N ARG A 44 1.09 -0.07 -9.67
CA ARG A 44 0.29 0.87 -10.49
C ARG A 44 -0.73 1.68 -9.67
N ARG A 45 -0.96 1.37 -8.40
CA ARG A 45 -1.91 2.08 -7.52
C ARG A 45 -1.36 2.24 -6.11
N PHE A 46 -1.26 3.47 -5.64
CA PHE A 46 -0.77 3.83 -4.31
C PHE A 46 -1.82 4.63 -3.52
N LEU A 47 -1.99 4.33 -2.24
CA LEU A 47 -2.84 5.06 -1.30
C LEU A 47 -2.02 5.58 -0.10
N VAL A 48 -1.97 6.91 0.09
CA VAL A 48 -1.51 7.48 1.35
C VAL A 48 -2.71 7.56 2.29
N TYR A 49 -2.56 7.06 3.52
CA TYR A 49 -3.62 7.09 4.54
C TYR A 49 -3.12 7.67 5.87
N PRO A 50 -4.01 8.16 6.75
CA PRO A 50 -3.65 8.62 8.09
C PRO A 50 -2.98 7.53 8.91
N SER A 51 -2.16 7.93 9.88
CA SER A 51 -1.48 6.99 10.77
C SER A 51 -2.50 6.11 11.52
N PRO A 52 -2.47 4.77 11.38
CA PRO A 52 -3.42 3.89 12.06
C PRO A 52 -3.26 3.88 13.58
N SER A 53 -2.10 4.32 14.10
CA SER A 53 -1.86 4.44 15.54
C SER A 53 -2.26 5.79 16.12
N GLU A 54 -2.29 6.86 15.31
CA GLU A 54 -2.62 8.22 15.78
C GLU A 54 -4.06 8.63 15.43
N ALA A 55 -4.59 8.13 14.31
CA ALA A 55 -5.92 8.46 13.79
C ALA A 55 -6.61 7.20 13.19
N PRO A 56 -6.98 6.21 14.03
CA PRO A 56 -7.48 4.91 13.57
C PRO A 56 -8.81 5.02 12.80
N GLU A 57 -9.73 5.90 13.19
CA GLU A 57 -11.02 6.08 12.51
C GLU A 57 -10.82 6.64 11.10
N ALA A 58 -9.97 7.67 10.96
CA ALA A 58 -9.66 8.28 9.68
C ALA A 58 -8.92 7.30 8.75
N PHE A 59 -8.06 6.43 9.32
CA PHE A 59 -7.44 5.33 8.59
C PHE A 59 -8.48 4.34 8.04
N ILE A 60 -9.43 3.91 8.88
CA ILE A 60 -10.51 2.99 8.49
C ILE A 60 -11.38 3.61 7.41
N GLU A 61 -11.79 4.87 7.57
CA GLU A 61 -12.61 5.57 6.59
C GLU A 61 -11.90 5.69 5.24
N THR A 62 -10.61 6.04 5.25
CA THR A 62 -9.79 6.13 4.04
C THR A 62 -9.69 4.77 3.35
N LEU A 63 -9.46 3.68 4.10
CA LEU A 63 -9.41 2.33 3.55
C LEU A 63 -10.74 1.90 2.96
N LEU A 64 -11.84 2.10 3.67
CA LEU A 64 -13.17 1.73 3.21
C LEU A 64 -13.61 2.52 1.98
N THR A 65 -13.17 3.78 1.87
CA THR A 65 -13.43 4.62 0.69
C THR A 65 -12.64 4.13 -0.52
N TYR A 66 -11.41 3.66 -0.32
CA TYR A 66 -10.54 3.21 -1.40
C TYR A 66 -10.81 1.78 -1.88
N LEU A 67 -11.20 0.88 -0.97
CA LEU A 67 -11.36 -0.55 -1.26
C LEU A 67 -12.78 -0.94 -1.72
N ARG A 68 -13.74 -0.02 -1.61
CA ARG A 68 -15.09 -0.17 -2.18
C ARG A 68 -15.09 0.10 -3.68
#